data_AF-A0A6I9YYK4-F1
#
_entry.id   AF-A0A6I9YYK4-F1
#
_cell.length_a   1.000
_cell.length_b   1.000
_cell.length_c   1.000
_cell.angle_alpha   90.00
_cell.angle_beta   90.00
_cell.angle_gamma   90.00
#
_symmetry.space_group_name_H-M   'P 1'
#
loop_
_entity.id
_entity.type
_entity.pdbx_description
1 polymer ?
#
loop_
_entity_poly.entity_id
_entity_poly.type
_entity_poly.pdbx_seq_one_letter_code
_entity_poly.pdbx_strand_id
1 'polypeptide(L)'
;MSRTARPSSVSSIPRSPFSSRMSEKSAFPMPTMMMERGRREARTTASQAFGFGARTPPDFEVSHDFAINFDPENPECEKILGVIEAYKRCLPQIELYGPTNVAPIINKVAGPAAEEEKSGMPTKYRVLLILTDGVVSDMPEACDAVVRASRLPLSIIIVGIGNADFSDMRELNGDRGMLETEEGRAVRDIVQFVPVREFKKAGPNALAKTVLAEVPKQVVEYYGSKGIPPGTQKSSSPLPQ
;
A
#
# COMPACT_ATOMS: atom_id res chain seq x y z
N MET A 1 -13.39 74.11 22.23
CA MET A 1 -13.33 73.36 20.96
C MET A 1 -12.24 72.32 21.10
N SER A 2 -12.65 71.05 21.02
CA SER A 2 -11.94 69.87 21.46
C SER A 2 -11.07 69.25 20.37
N ARG A 3 -9.96 68.60 20.76
CA ARG A 3 -9.54 67.21 20.43
C ARG A 3 -8.00 67.10 20.55
N THR A 4 -7.48 66.62 21.68
CA THR A 4 -7.11 65.22 22.00
C THR A 4 -6.17 64.54 21.01
N ALA A 5 -4.95 64.31 21.50
CA ALA A 5 -3.93 63.44 20.92
C ALA A 5 -4.36 61.96 20.93
N ARG A 6 -3.89 61.20 19.92
CA ARG A 6 -3.89 59.73 19.90
C ARG A 6 -2.48 59.26 19.55
N PRO A 7 -1.93 58.26 20.27
CA PRO A 7 -0.90 57.39 19.75
C PRO A 7 -1.45 55.96 19.60
N SER A 8 -1.13 55.30 18.49
CA SER A 8 -0.78 53.86 18.45
C SER A 8 -0.43 53.44 17.04
N SER A 9 0.78 52.91 16.94
CA SER A 9 1.43 52.27 15.81
C SER A 9 0.64 51.07 15.29
N VAL A 10 0.32 51.04 14.00
CA VAL A 10 -0.08 49.82 13.30
C VAL A 10 1.14 49.34 12.51
N SER A 11 1.75 48.25 12.98
CA SER A 11 2.80 47.55 12.23
C SER A 11 2.22 47.02 10.93
N SER A 12 2.86 47.35 9.82
CA SER A 12 2.72 46.69 8.53
C SER A 12 2.91 45.19 8.69
N ILE A 13 1.83 44.43 8.57
CA ILE A 13 1.86 42.97 8.48
C ILE A 13 2.63 42.62 7.20
N PRO A 14 3.76 41.90 7.27
CA PRO A 14 4.38 41.38 6.06
C PRO A 14 3.45 40.32 5.48
N ARG A 15 3.05 40.50 4.22
CA ARG A 15 2.42 39.43 3.43
C ARG A 15 3.37 38.25 3.43
N SER A 16 3.02 37.19 4.15
CA SER A 16 3.76 35.94 4.11
C SER A 16 3.67 35.36 2.70
N PRO A 17 4.74 34.72 2.20
CA PRO A 17 4.71 34.07 0.89
C PRO A 17 3.90 32.78 1.03
N PHE A 18 2.58 32.90 0.85
CA PHE A 18 1.66 31.77 0.69
C PHE A 18 1.81 31.19 -0.73
N SER A 19 3.02 30.73 -1.06
CA SER A 19 3.35 30.02 -2.30
C SER A 19 4.76 29.45 -2.15
N SER A 20 4.89 28.26 -1.56
CA SER A 20 6.10 27.38 -1.63
C SER A 20 6.10 26.17 -0.68
N ARG A 21 4.97 25.78 -0.04
CA ARG A 21 4.94 24.59 0.84
C ARG A 21 4.06 23.44 0.35
N MET A 22 4.11 23.17 -0.96
CA MET A 22 3.73 21.88 -1.54
C MET A 22 5.02 21.19 -2.02
N SER A 23 5.73 20.58 -1.09
CA SER A 23 6.86 19.71 -1.41
C SER A 23 6.93 18.60 -0.35
N GLU A 24 6.88 17.35 -0.82
CA GLU A 24 7.46 16.17 -0.18
C GLU A 24 6.81 15.61 1.09
N LYS A 25 5.49 15.57 1.19
CA LYS A 25 4.81 14.60 2.07
C LYS A 25 3.57 14.05 1.37
N SER A 26 3.66 12.86 0.79
CA SER A 26 2.50 12.20 0.19
C SER A 26 2.59 10.70 0.39
N ALA A 27 1.97 10.23 1.46
CA ALA A 27 1.48 8.87 1.58
C ALA A 27 0.30 8.71 0.61
N PHE A 28 0.47 7.87 -0.42
CA PHE A 28 -0.56 7.58 -1.41
C PHE A 28 -1.21 6.22 -1.08
N PRO A 29 -2.54 6.13 -0.93
CA PRO A 29 -3.24 4.86 -0.76
C PRO A 29 -3.56 4.26 -2.14
N MET A 30 -3.37 2.95 -2.27
CA MET A 30 -3.49 2.24 -3.54
C MET A 30 -4.20 0.89 -3.39
N PRO A 31 -4.79 0.39 -4.49
CA PRO A 31 -5.65 -0.79 -4.47
C PRO A 31 -4.90 -2.07 -4.09
N THR A 32 -5.52 -2.89 -3.23
CA THR A 32 -5.21 -4.33 -3.19
C THR A 32 -5.66 -4.97 -4.49
N MET A 33 -4.76 -5.57 -5.27
CA MET A 33 -5.16 -6.39 -6.43
C MET A 33 -5.53 -7.79 -5.94
N MET A 34 -6.76 -8.23 -6.23
CA MET A 34 -7.15 -9.64 -6.10
C MET A 34 -7.05 -10.34 -7.45
N MET A 35 -6.37 -11.48 -7.49
CA MET A 35 -6.44 -12.44 -8.60
C MET A 35 -7.29 -13.64 -8.17
N GLU A 36 -8.33 -13.95 -8.96
CA GLU A 36 -9.26 -15.05 -8.73
C GLU A 36 -9.06 -16.14 -9.80
N ARG A 37 -8.96 -17.40 -9.38
CA ARG A 37 -8.72 -18.54 -10.28
C ARG A 37 -9.95 -18.77 -11.18
N GLY A 38 -9.76 -18.70 -12.51
CA GLY A 38 -10.75 -19.19 -13.50
C GLY A 38 -11.59 -18.14 -14.25
N ARG A 39 -11.32 -16.84 -14.10
CA ARG A 39 -11.98 -15.77 -14.88
C ARG A 39 -10.93 -15.00 -15.67
N ARG A 40 -11.06 -14.94 -17.01
CA ARG A 40 -10.16 -14.19 -17.92
C ARG A 40 -10.29 -12.66 -17.84
N GLU A 41 -11.01 -12.15 -16.86
CA GLU A 41 -11.00 -10.73 -16.53
C GLU A 41 -10.60 -10.64 -15.06
N ALA A 42 -9.50 -9.93 -14.76
CA ALA A 42 -9.35 -9.29 -13.46
C ALA A 42 -10.45 -8.23 -13.35
N ARG A 43 -11.69 -8.68 -13.14
CA ARG A 43 -12.86 -7.84 -12.93
C ARG A 43 -13.08 -7.69 -11.43
N THR A 44 -12.02 -7.34 -10.72
CA THR A 44 -12.17 -6.83 -9.36
C THR A 44 -12.70 -5.41 -9.52
N THR A 45 -14.02 -5.27 -9.52
CA THR A 45 -14.69 -3.96 -9.57
C THR A 45 -14.49 -3.17 -8.30
N ALA A 46 -13.98 -3.80 -7.24
CA ALA A 46 -13.71 -3.21 -5.95
C ALA A 46 -12.24 -3.45 -5.55
N SER A 47 -11.60 -2.44 -4.99
CA SER A 47 -10.26 -2.55 -4.42
C SER A 47 -10.25 -1.94 -3.04
N GLN A 48 -9.71 -2.66 -2.06
CA GLN A 48 -9.53 -2.11 -0.72
C GLN A 48 -8.36 -1.13 -0.73
N ALA A 49 -8.55 0.04 -0.13
CA ALA A 49 -7.52 1.07 -0.04
C ALA A 49 -7.44 1.61 1.39
N PHE A 50 -6.21 1.65 1.91
CA PHE A 50 -5.92 2.01 3.28
C PHE A 50 -4.84 3.10 3.35
N GLY A 51 -4.90 3.93 4.37
CA GLY A 51 -3.86 4.88 4.73
C GLY A 51 -3.14 4.43 6.00
N PHE A 52 -1.91 4.92 6.18
CA PHE A 52 -1.10 4.66 7.36
C PHE A 52 -0.22 5.87 7.66
N GLY A 53 0.12 6.09 8.93
CA GLY A 53 0.95 7.23 9.34
C GLY A 53 0.18 8.55 9.27
N ALA A 54 -1.05 8.59 9.74
CA ALA A 54 -1.81 9.84 9.81
C ALA A 54 -2.66 9.89 11.07
N ARG A 55 -2.94 11.11 11.54
CA ARG A 55 -3.98 11.34 12.53
C ARG A 55 -5.32 11.49 11.83
N THR A 56 -6.28 10.66 12.19
CA THR A 56 -7.57 10.58 11.52
C THR A 56 -8.69 11.13 12.39
N PRO A 57 -9.70 11.83 11.82
CA PRO A 57 -10.91 12.19 12.56
C PRO A 57 -11.61 10.97 13.17
N PRO A 58 -12.45 11.14 14.21
CA PRO A 58 -12.78 12.42 14.86
C PRO A 58 -11.76 12.88 15.91
N ASP A 59 -11.03 11.94 16.52
CA ASP A 59 -10.20 12.21 17.70
C ASP A 59 -8.73 12.56 17.35
N PHE A 60 -8.36 12.44 16.07
CA PHE A 60 -7.01 12.70 15.56
C PHE A 60 -5.93 11.85 16.26
N GLU A 61 -6.28 10.61 16.58
CA GLU A 61 -5.31 9.60 16.98
C GLU A 61 -4.52 9.07 15.79
N VAL A 62 -3.28 8.66 16.05
CA VAL A 62 -2.40 8.11 15.02
C VAL A 62 -2.91 6.74 14.59
N SER A 63 -3.22 6.61 13.30
CA SER A 63 -3.60 5.35 12.68
C SER A 63 -2.57 4.92 11.63
N HIS A 64 -2.34 3.61 11.58
CA HIS A 64 -1.44 2.96 10.64
C HIS A 64 -2.16 2.00 9.68
N ASP A 65 -3.49 2.02 9.63
CA ASP A 65 -4.26 1.07 8.82
C ASP A 65 -5.72 1.51 8.53
N PHE A 66 -6.04 2.81 8.54
CA PHE A 66 -7.41 3.29 8.36
C PHE A 66 -7.92 3.17 6.92
N ALA A 67 -9.23 3.00 6.74
CA ALA A 67 -9.87 2.99 5.43
C ALA A 67 -9.92 4.42 4.85
N ILE A 68 -9.43 4.63 3.63
CA ILE A 68 -9.34 5.99 3.06
C ILE A 68 -10.68 6.58 2.63
N ASN A 69 -11.70 5.74 2.50
CA ASN A 69 -13.07 6.17 2.28
C ASN A 69 -13.79 6.54 3.58
N PHE A 70 -13.11 6.46 4.73
CA PHE A 70 -13.63 6.63 6.10
C PHE A 70 -14.78 5.67 6.46
N ASP A 71 -14.86 4.54 5.77
CA ASP A 71 -15.77 3.43 6.08
C ASP A 71 -14.94 2.21 6.51
N PRO A 72 -14.73 2.01 7.83
CA PRO A 72 -13.94 0.89 8.32
C PRO A 72 -14.63 -0.47 8.13
N GLU A 73 -15.96 -0.49 7.99
CA GLU A 73 -16.74 -1.72 7.76
C GLU A 73 -16.66 -2.14 6.28
N ASN A 74 -16.54 -1.17 5.37
CA ASN A 74 -16.41 -1.40 3.95
C ASN A 74 -15.30 -0.53 3.32
N PRO A 75 -14.02 -0.95 3.36
CA PRO A 75 -12.90 -0.20 2.79
C PRO A 75 -12.80 -0.29 1.27
N GLU A 76 -13.84 -0.81 0.59
CA GLU A 76 -13.84 -1.02 -0.85
C GLU A 76 -14.06 0.29 -1.63
N CYS A 77 -13.22 0.48 -2.63
CA CYS A 77 -13.33 1.55 -3.61
C CYS A 77 -13.66 0.97 -4.99
N GLU A 78 -14.59 1.58 -5.72
CA GLU A 78 -14.97 1.09 -7.05
C GLU A 78 -13.84 1.34 -8.06
N LYS A 79 -13.17 0.27 -8.49
CA LYS A 79 -12.04 0.27 -9.43
C LYS A 79 -10.92 1.22 -8.96
N ILE A 80 -9.93 1.43 -9.84
CA ILE A 80 -8.83 2.37 -9.58
C ILE A 80 -9.34 3.82 -9.44
N LEU A 81 -10.39 4.21 -10.17
CA LEU A 81 -10.92 5.58 -10.12
C LEU A 81 -11.52 5.90 -8.75
N GLY A 82 -12.23 4.95 -8.13
CA GLY A 82 -12.76 5.10 -6.78
C GLY A 82 -11.65 5.27 -5.74
N VAL A 83 -10.52 4.55 -5.89
CA VAL A 83 -9.36 4.73 -5.01
C VAL A 83 -8.78 6.14 -5.13
N ILE A 84 -8.63 6.65 -6.35
CA ILE A 84 -8.13 8.01 -6.61
C ILE A 84 -9.08 9.06 -6.01
N GLU A 85 -10.39 8.86 -6.15
CA GLU A 85 -11.39 9.78 -5.59
C GLU A 85 -11.38 9.76 -4.06
N ALA A 86 -11.39 8.57 -3.46
CA ALA A 86 -11.32 8.41 -2.01
C ALA A 86 -10.03 9.04 -1.45
N TYR A 87 -8.89 8.86 -2.12
CA TYR A 87 -7.64 9.50 -1.73
C TYR A 87 -7.73 11.02 -1.71
N LYS A 88 -8.23 11.63 -2.79
CA LYS A 88 -8.38 13.09 -2.91
C LYS A 88 -9.32 13.65 -1.86
N ARG A 89 -10.34 12.88 -1.47
CA ARG A 89 -11.29 13.24 -0.41
C ARG A 89 -10.68 13.08 0.99
N CYS A 90 -9.86 12.04 1.19
CA CYS A 90 -9.24 11.69 2.45
C CYS A 90 -8.17 12.68 2.88
N LEU A 91 -7.25 13.01 1.97
CA LEU A 91 -6.05 13.79 2.25
C LEU A 91 -6.30 15.15 2.97
N PRO A 92 -7.31 15.97 2.61
CA PRO A 92 -7.56 17.22 3.33
C PRO A 92 -8.20 17.06 4.71
N GLN A 93 -8.64 15.85 5.07
CA GLN A 93 -9.33 15.57 6.34
C GLN A 93 -8.42 14.94 7.40
N ILE A 94 -7.21 14.51 7.04
CA ILE A 94 -6.24 13.86 7.94
C ILE A 94 -5.04 14.77 8.21
N GLU A 95 -4.34 14.55 9.32
CA GLU A 95 -3.01 15.15 9.52
C GLU A 95 -1.93 14.11 9.22
N LEU A 96 -1.10 14.36 8.20
CA LEU A 96 0.05 13.50 7.91
C LEU A 96 1.00 13.48 9.12
N TYR A 97 1.33 12.28 9.58
CA TYR A 97 2.10 12.06 10.79
C TYR A 97 3.15 10.96 10.59
N GLY A 98 4.01 10.75 11.58
CA GLY A 98 4.98 9.65 11.60
C GLY A 98 4.91 8.94 12.95
N PRO A 99 5.37 7.70 13.08
CA PRO A 99 6.32 7.02 12.18
C PRO A 99 5.70 6.39 10.94
N THR A 100 6.55 5.94 10.02
CA THR A 100 6.14 5.15 8.85
C THR A 100 6.14 3.67 9.25
N ASN A 101 5.05 3.24 9.88
CA ASN A 101 4.89 1.84 10.32
C ASN A 101 4.10 1.04 9.29
N VAL A 102 4.66 -0.06 8.80
CA VAL A 102 4.06 -0.92 7.76
C VAL A 102 3.57 -2.27 8.28
N ALA A 103 4.04 -2.72 9.45
CA ALA A 103 3.58 -3.98 10.03
C ALA A 103 2.05 -4.00 10.26
N PRO A 104 1.40 -2.92 10.73
CA PRO A 104 -0.06 -2.92 10.91
C PRO A 104 -0.82 -3.22 9.62
N ILE A 105 -0.45 -2.59 8.50
CA ILE A 105 -1.14 -2.80 7.22
C ILE A 105 -0.85 -4.19 6.63
N ILE A 106 0.37 -4.72 6.80
CA ILE A 106 0.70 -6.10 6.40
C ILE A 106 -0.18 -7.09 7.16
N ASN A 107 -0.26 -6.97 8.49
CA ASN A 107 -1.08 -7.85 9.33
C ASN A 107 -2.57 -7.75 8.97
N LYS A 108 -3.07 -6.53 8.71
CA LYS A 108 -4.47 -6.30 8.29
C LYS A 108 -4.83 -7.06 7.01
N VAL A 109 -3.97 -7.03 6.01
CA VAL A 109 -4.21 -7.73 4.73
C VAL A 109 -3.92 -9.23 4.83
N ALA A 110 -3.00 -9.63 5.72
CA ALA A 110 -2.70 -11.02 6.01
C ALA A 110 -3.89 -11.75 6.68
N GLY A 111 -4.68 -11.08 7.53
CA GLY A 111 -5.83 -11.69 8.20
C GLY A 111 -6.81 -12.38 7.24
N PRO A 112 -7.41 -11.67 6.28
CA PRO A 112 -8.27 -12.29 5.27
C PRO A 112 -7.56 -13.31 4.37
N ALA A 113 -6.26 -13.16 4.12
CA ALA A 113 -5.48 -14.16 3.39
C ALA A 113 -5.31 -15.46 4.19
N ALA A 114 -5.18 -15.37 5.52
CA ALA A 114 -5.15 -16.51 6.42
C ALA A 114 -6.50 -17.24 6.47
N GLU A 115 -7.62 -16.53 6.42
CA GLU A 115 -8.95 -17.16 6.31
C GLU A 115 -9.11 -17.91 4.97
N GLU A 116 -8.63 -17.34 3.86
CA GLU A 116 -8.62 -18.02 2.56
C GLU A 116 -7.72 -19.27 2.58
N GLU A 117 -6.56 -19.21 3.23
CA GLU A 117 -5.65 -20.35 3.43
C GLU A 117 -6.34 -21.49 4.22
N LYS A 118 -7.07 -21.16 5.29
CA LYS A 118 -7.80 -22.15 6.11
C LYS A 118 -8.88 -22.91 5.34
N SER A 119 -9.37 -22.39 4.22
CA SER A 119 -10.34 -23.08 3.37
C SER A 119 -9.80 -24.38 2.75
N GLY A 120 -8.47 -24.58 2.74
CA GLY A 120 -7.79 -25.75 2.16
C GLY A 120 -7.70 -25.73 0.63
N MET A 121 -8.55 -24.94 -0.06
CA MET A 121 -8.47 -24.73 -1.51
C MET A 121 -8.56 -23.22 -1.81
N PRO A 122 -7.51 -22.45 -1.46
CA PRO A 122 -7.46 -21.02 -1.73
C PRO A 122 -7.68 -20.75 -3.22
N THR A 123 -8.63 -19.86 -3.51
CA THR A 123 -8.99 -19.42 -4.86
C THR A 123 -8.65 -17.96 -5.12
N LYS A 124 -8.44 -17.19 -4.05
CA LYS A 124 -8.09 -15.77 -4.08
C LYS A 124 -6.63 -15.58 -3.69
N TYR A 125 -5.90 -14.86 -4.53
CA TYR A 125 -4.55 -14.39 -4.24
C TYR A 125 -4.56 -12.87 -4.09
N ARG A 126 -3.94 -12.35 -3.04
CA ARG A 126 -3.89 -10.92 -2.73
C ARG A 126 -2.52 -10.34 -3.07
N VAL A 127 -2.51 -9.12 -3.60
CA VAL A 127 -1.30 -8.32 -3.76
C VAL A 127 -1.49 -7.00 -3.01
N LEU A 128 -0.70 -6.79 -1.97
CA LEU A 128 -0.63 -5.54 -1.21
C LEU A 128 0.39 -4.61 -1.87
N LEU A 129 -0.06 -3.46 -2.37
CA LEU A 129 0.82 -2.40 -2.90
C LEU A 129 0.95 -1.27 -1.87
N ILE A 130 2.14 -1.08 -1.31
CA ILE A 130 2.48 -0.02 -0.36
C ILE A 130 3.23 1.09 -1.11
N LEU A 131 2.72 2.32 -1.04
CA LEU A 131 3.44 3.50 -1.50
C LEU A 131 3.92 4.31 -0.29
N THR A 132 5.21 4.62 -0.24
CA THR A 132 5.81 5.38 0.86
C THR A 132 6.87 6.34 0.36
N ASP A 133 6.98 7.51 0.97
CA ASP A 133 8.05 8.48 0.74
C ASP A 133 9.12 8.48 1.84
N GLY A 134 8.94 7.66 2.89
CA GLY A 134 9.80 7.58 4.06
C GLY A 134 10.27 6.16 4.36
N VAL A 135 11.26 6.07 5.24
CA VAL A 135 11.88 4.82 5.71
C VAL A 135 10.93 4.10 6.66
N VAL A 136 10.80 2.77 6.52
CA VAL A 136 10.03 1.94 7.47
C VAL A 136 10.65 2.07 8.85
N SER A 137 9.85 2.44 9.85
CA SER A 137 10.31 2.67 11.22
C SER A 137 10.15 1.44 12.13
N ASP A 138 9.23 0.53 11.80
CA ASP A 138 8.91 -0.70 12.53
C ASP A 138 9.52 -1.93 11.85
N MET A 139 10.81 -1.87 11.52
CA MET A 139 11.47 -2.93 10.74
C MET A 139 11.39 -4.32 11.38
N PRO A 140 11.64 -4.50 12.70
CA PRO A 140 11.51 -5.80 13.34
C PRO A 140 10.09 -6.39 13.18
N GLU A 141 9.07 -5.58 13.46
CA GLU A 141 7.67 -5.99 13.37
C GLU A 141 7.23 -6.25 11.92
N ALA A 142 7.75 -5.46 10.97
CA ALA A 142 7.52 -5.66 9.55
C ALA A 142 8.14 -6.97 9.07
N CYS A 143 9.36 -7.28 9.50
CA CYS A 143 10.02 -8.54 9.20
C CYS A 143 9.21 -9.74 9.72
N ASP A 144 8.76 -9.68 10.98
CA ASP A 144 7.91 -10.72 11.57
C ASP A 144 6.59 -10.89 10.82
N ALA A 145 5.96 -9.77 10.43
CA ALA A 145 4.73 -9.79 9.64
C ALA A 145 4.95 -10.44 8.27
N VAL A 146 6.07 -10.18 7.61
CA VAL A 146 6.46 -10.81 6.33
C VAL A 146 6.71 -12.30 6.51
N VAL A 147 7.45 -12.73 7.55
CA VAL A 147 7.70 -14.14 7.85
C VAL A 147 6.39 -14.89 8.04
N ARG A 148 5.45 -14.36 8.83
CA ARG A 148 4.11 -14.96 9.00
C ARG A 148 3.31 -14.98 7.70
N ALA A 149 3.30 -13.87 6.96
CA ALA A 149 2.59 -13.75 5.69
C ALA A 149 3.14 -14.66 4.58
N SER A 150 4.40 -15.10 4.68
CA SER A 150 5.04 -15.97 3.68
C SER A 150 4.29 -17.28 3.45
N ARG A 151 3.42 -17.72 4.36
CA ARG A 151 2.65 -18.98 4.19
C ARG A 151 1.29 -18.78 3.50
N LEU A 152 0.86 -17.54 3.30
CA LEU A 152 -0.49 -17.15 2.89
C LEU A 152 -0.58 -16.88 1.38
N PRO A 153 -1.77 -16.81 0.75
CA PRO A 153 -1.92 -16.37 -0.65
C PRO A 153 -1.75 -14.85 -0.80
N LEU A 154 -0.55 -14.35 -0.52
CA LEU A 154 -0.23 -12.92 -0.44
C LEU A 154 1.15 -12.59 -1.04
N SER A 155 1.19 -11.53 -1.84
CA SER A 155 2.40 -10.80 -2.24
C SER A 155 2.35 -9.36 -1.73
N ILE A 156 3.51 -8.77 -1.49
CA ILE A 156 3.69 -7.40 -1.02
C ILE A 156 4.61 -6.70 -2.01
N ILE A 157 4.21 -5.53 -2.49
CA ILE A 157 5.03 -4.67 -3.33
C ILE A 157 5.18 -3.34 -2.58
N ILE A 158 6.41 -2.93 -2.34
CA ILE A 158 6.72 -1.66 -1.68
C ILE A 158 7.37 -0.73 -2.72
N VAL A 159 6.74 0.42 -2.95
CA VAL A 159 7.21 1.42 -3.91
C VAL A 159 7.64 2.68 -3.17
N GLY A 160 8.95 2.95 -3.22
CA GLY A 160 9.57 4.12 -2.60
C GLY A 160 9.50 5.35 -3.50
N ILE A 161 8.84 6.41 -3.05
CA ILE A 161 8.68 7.69 -3.75
C ILE A 161 9.64 8.71 -3.15
N GLY A 162 10.19 9.63 -3.95
CA GLY A 162 11.07 10.68 -3.45
C GLY A 162 12.52 10.21 -3.22
N ASN A 163 13.21 10.90 -2.30
CA ASN A 163 14.67 10.84 -2.17
C ASN A 163 15.15 10.27 -0.81
N ALA A 164 14.27 9.67 -0.01
CA ALA A 164 14.64 9.04 1.26
C ALA A 164 15.65 7.89 1.07
N ASP A 165 16.39 7.55 2.12
CA ASP A 165 17.28 6.38 2.10
C ASP A 165 16.45 5.10 2.30
N PHE A 166 16.35 4.29 1.24
CA PHE A 166 15.56 3.06 1.26
C PHE A 166 16.46 1.81 1.40
N SER A 167 17.69 1.99 1.90
CA SER A 167 18.64 0.88 2.06
C SER A 167 18.07 -0.25 2.92
N ASP A 168 17.38 0.08 4.01
CA ASP A 168 16.81 -0.90 4.94
C ASP A 168 15.61 -1.64 4.34
N MET A 169 14.87 -1.03 3.39
CA MET A 169 13.77 -1.73 2.70
C MET A 169 14.26 -2.90 1.84
N ARG A 170 15.56 -2.95 1.52
CA ARG A 170 16.16 -4.11 0.85
C ARG A 170 16.29 -5.32 1.77
N GLU A 171 16.13 -5.16 3.08
CA GLU A 171 16.12 -6.29 4.03
C GLU A 171 14.81 -7.08 3.94
N LEU A 172 13.69 -6.40 3.68
CA LEU A 172 12.40 -7.07 3.47
C LEU A 172 12.34 -7.83 2.14
N ASN A 173 13.17 -7.43 1.17
CA ASN A 173 13.22 -7.98 -0.18
C ASN A 173 14.08 -9.26 -0.21
N GLY A 174 13.56 -10.37 -0.71
CA GLY A 174 14.22 -11.69 -0.63
C GLY A 174 15.45 -11.89 -1.52
N ASP A 175 15.91 -10.86 -2.24
CA ASP A 175 17.14 -10.89 -3.05
C ASP A 175 18.41 -11.23 -2.25
N ARG A 176 18.42 -10.98 -0.93
CA ARG A 176 19.54 -11.28 -0.03
C ARG A 176 19.42 -12.64 0.66
N GLY A 177 18.45 -13.45 0.26
CA GLY A 177 18.09 -14.70 0.90
C GLY A 177 16.74 -14.60 1.62
N MET A 178 16.26 -15.74 2.08
CA MET A 178 14.98 -15.81 2.80
C MET A 178 15.10 -15.10 4.15
N LEU A 179 14.15 -14.20 4.41
CA LEU A 179 14.03 -13.49 5.68
C LEU A 179 13.90 -14.46 6.84
N GLU A 180 14.59 -14.18 7.94
CA GLU A 180 14.59 -14.98 9.15
C GLU A 180 14.52 -14.06 10.36
N THR A 181 13.59 -14.36 11.26
CA THR A 181 13.37 -13.64 12.52
C THR A 181 13.18 -14.64 13.66
N GLU A 182 12.88 -14.15 14.87
CA GLU A 182 12.55 -15.02 16.01
C GLU A 182 11.29 -15.88 15.77
N GLU A 183 10.39 -15.43 14.88
CA GLU A 183 9.20 -16.18 14.44
C GLU A 183 9.55 -17.32 13.46
N GLY A 184 10.81 -17.38 13.03
CA GLY A 184 11.37 -18.38 12.13
C GLY A 184 11.72 -17.84 10.76
N ARG A 185 11.87 -18.76 9.80
CA ARG A 185 12.28 -18.45 8.43
C ARG A 185 11.08 -18.36 7.49
N ALA A 186 11.06 -17.33 6.65
CA ALA A 186 10.10 -17.20 5.56
C ALA A 186 10.15 -18.43 4.63
N VAL A 187 8.99 -18.97 4.27
CA VAL A 187 8.91 -20.19 3.44
C VAL A 187 9.04 -19.90 1.94
N ARG A 188 8.83 -18.63 1.55
CA ARG A 188 8.95 -18.11 0.19
C ARG A 188 9.19 -16.60 0.27
N ASP A 189 9.77 -16.06 -0.78
CA ASP A 189 9.91 -14.61 -0.94
C ASP A 189 8.57 -14.03 -1.41
N ILE A 190 8.14 -12.94 -0.78
CA ILE A 190 6.84 -12.33 -1.04
C ILE A 190 6.91 -10.82 -1.24
N VAL A 191 8.09 -10.21 -1.07
CA VAL A 191 8.24 -8.76 -1.04
C VAL A 191 9.06 -8.32 -2.25
N GLN A 192 8.48 -7.46 -3.07
CA GLN A 192 9.21 -6.72 -4.10
C GLN A 192 9.36 -5.27 -3.67
N PHE A 193 10.60 -4.78 -3.55
CA PHE A 193 10.86 -3.35 -3.36
C PHE A 193 11.24 -2.64 -4.67
N VAL A 194 10.65 -1.47 -4.95
CA VAL A 194 10.94 -0.65 -6.14
C VAL A 194 11.04 0.85 -5.79
N PRO A 195 12.24 1.46 -5.84
CA PRO A 195 12.38 2.91 -5.69
C PRO A 195 12.10 3.63 -7.02
N VAL A 196 11.04 4.45 -7.08
CA VAL A 196 10.60 5.18 -8.30
C VAL A 196 11.71 6.08 -8.85
N ARG A 197 12.60 6.59 -8.00
CA ARG A 197 13.72 7.46 -8.42
C ARG A 197 14.66 6.81 -9.45
N GLU A 198 14.77 5.49 -9.46
CA GLU A 198 15.62 4.75 -10.41
C GLU A 198 15.02 4.74 -11.83
N PHE A 199 13.73 5.08 -11.95
CA PHE A 199 12.97 5.07 -13.20
C PHE A 199 12.71 6.49 -13.74
N LYS A 200 13.30 7.55 -13.18
CA LYS A 200 13.09 8.94 -13.67
C LYS A 200 13.42 9.12 -15.15
N LYS A 201 14.37 8.34 -15.68
CA LYS A 201 14.78 8.35 -17.10
C LYS A 201 14.10 7.25 -17.93
N ALA A 202 13.35 6.37 -17.29
CA ALA A 202 12.64 5.27 -17.93
C ALA A 202 11.15 5.62 -18.04
N GLY A 203 10.48 5.12 -19.09
CA GLY A 203 9.05 5.38 -19.26
C GLY A 203 8.18 4.64 -18.22
N PRO A 204 6.90 5.02 -18.05
CA PRO A 204 5.95 4.36 -17.14
C PRO A 204 5.87 2.84 -17.31
N ASN A 205 6.04 2.35 -18.54
CA ASN A 205 6.02 0.92 -18.85
C ASN A 205 7.19 0.16 -18.18
N ALA A 206 8.36 0.78 -18.05
CA ALA A 206 9.51 0.16 -17.41
C ALA A 206 9.31 0.06 -15.89
N LEU A 207 8.70 1.09 -15.28
CA LEU A 207 8.31 1.06 -13.87
C LEU A 207 7.27 -0.04 -13.63
N ALA A 208 6.18 -0.07 -14.42
CA ALA A 208 5.12 -1.07 -14.28
C ALA A 208 5.65 -2.51 -14.44
N LYS A 209 6.55 -2.73 -15.40
CA LYS A 209 7.21 -4.02 -15.59
C LYS A 209 8.02 -4.46 -14.36
N THR A 210 8.73 -3.53 -13.73
CA THR A 210 9.55 -3.83 -12.54
C THR A 210 8.69 -4.07 -11.31
N VAL A 211 7.69 -3.21 -11.08
CA VAL A 211 6.73 -3.32 -9.96
C VAL A 211 6.02 -4.68 -9.94
N LEU A 212 5.73 -5.24 -11.12
CA LEU A 212 5.01 -6.51 -11.25
C LEU A 212 5.92 -7.71 -11.58
N ALA A 213 7.24 -7.55 -11.59
CA ALA A 213 8.17 -8.56 -12.10
C ALA A 213 8.12 -9.88 -11.32
N GLU A 214 8.03 -9.81 -10.00
CA GLU A 214 8.08 -10.99 -9.12
C GLU A 214 6.74 -11.64 -8.83
N VAL A 215 5.63 -10.88 -8.94
CA VAL A 215 4.29 -11.37 -8.60
C VAL A 215 3.95 -12.69 -9.31
N PRO A 216 4.19 -12.87 -10.63
CA PRO A 216 3.89 -14.14 -11.29
C PRO A 216 4.64 -15.33 -10.69
N LYS A 217 5.92 -15.15 -10.33
CA LYS A 217 6.74 -16.19 -9.71
C LYS A 217 6.20 -16.53 -8.32
N GLN A 218 5.91 -15.51 -7.50
CA GLN A 218 5.39 -15.68 -6.14
C GLN A 218 4.04 -16.41 -6.11
N VAL A 219 3.15 -16.13 -7.09
CA VAL A 219 1.87 -16.84 -7.26
C VAL A 219 2.09 -18.31 -7.59
N VAL A 220 2.99 -18.61 -8.54
CA VAL A 220 3.29 -19.99 -8.94
C VAL A 220 3.92 -20.78 -7.81
N GLU A 221 4.86 -20.18 -7.07
CA GLU A 221 5.50 -20.81 -5.90
C GLU A 221 4.47 -21.15 -4.82
N TYR A 222 3.57 -20.21 -4.50
CA TYR A 222 2.51 -20.46 -3.53
C TYR A 222 1.62 -21.63 -3.94
N TYR A 223 0.97 -21.56 -5.11
CA TYR A 223 0.03 -22.61 -5.54
C TYR A 223 0.73 -23.95 -5.79
N GLY A 224 1.96 -23.92 -6.29
CA GLY A 224 2.83 -25.10 -6.44
C GLY A 224 3.09 -25.78 -5.10
N SER A 225 3.43 -25.01 -4.06
CA SER A 225 3.65 -25.54 -2.70
C SER A 225 2.40 -26.19 -2.08
N LYS A 226 1.21 -25.77 -2.51
CA LYS A 226 -0.08 -26.34 -2.09
C LYS A 226 -0.54 -27.52 -2.94
N GLY A 227 0.19 -27.87 -4.00
CA GLY A 227 -0.25 -28.88 -4.97
C GLY A 227 -1.50 -28.49 -5.75
N ILE A 228 -1.79 -27.19 -5.86
CA ILE A 228 -2.98 -26.66 -6.55
C ILE A 228 -2.58 -26.33 -8.00
N PRO A 229 -3.06 -27.07 -9.01
CA PRO A 229 -2.69 -26.79 -10.40
C PRO A 229 -3.32 -25.48 -10.91
N PRO A 230 -2.95 -24.95 -12.08
CA PRO A 230 -3.76 -23.92 -12.76
C PRO A 230 -5.19 -24.45 -13.02
N GLY A 231 -6.22 -23.60 -12.92
CA GLY A 231 -7.60 -24.02 -13.18
C GLY A 231 -7.79 -24.39 -14.66
N THR A 232 -8.57 -25.43 -14.96
CA THR A 232 -8.97 -25.76 -16.33
C THR A 232 -9.78 -24.61 -16.91
N GLN A 233 -9.44 -24.15 -18.12
CA GLN A 233 -10.24 -23.13 -18.82
C GLN A 233 -11.67 -23.66 -18.95
N LYS A 234 -12.66 -22.95 -18.39
CA LYS A 234 -14.05 -23.15 -18.81
C LYS A 234 -14.09 -22.81 -20.29
N SER A 235 -14.34 -23.80 -21.14
CA SER A 235 -14.61 -23.60 -22.57
C SER A 235 -15.70 -22.54 -22.68
N SER A 236 -15.38 -21.37 -23.24
CA SER A 236 -16.40 -20.40 -23.61
C SER A 236 -17.37 -21.10 -24.54
N SER A 237 -18.62 -21.28 -24.13
CA SER A 237 -19.69 -21.68 -25.04
C SER A 237 -19.72 -20.67 -26.20
N PRO A 238 -19.83 -21.13 -27.46
CA PRO A 238 -19.90 -20.22 -28.60
C PRO A 238 -21.07 -19.24 -28.43
N LEU A 239 -20.84 -17.99 -28.82
CA LEU A 239 -21.87 -16.94 -28.86
C LEU A 239 -23.09 -17.45 -29.65
N PRO A 240 -24.32 -17.23 -29.15
CA PRO A 240 -25.51 -17.45 -29.96
C PRO A 240 -25.42 -16.59 -31.22
N GLN A 241 -25.68 -17.20 -32.39
CA GLN A 241 -25.76 -16.52 -33.68
C GLN A 241 -26.93 -15.53 -33.72
#